data_AF-A0A9W8E4F9-F1
#
_entry.id   AF-A0A9W8E4F9-F1
#
_cell.length_a   1.000
_cell.length_b   1.000
_cell.length_c   1.000
_cell.angle_alpha   90.00
_cell.angle_beta   90.00
_cell.angle_gamma   90.00
#
_symmetry.space_group_name_H-M   'P 1'
#
loop_
_entity.id
_entity.type
_entity.pdbx_description
1 polymer ?
#
loop_
_entity_poly.entity_id
_entity_poly.type
_entity_poly.pdbx_seq_one_letter_code
_entity_poly.pdbx_strand_id
1 'polypeptide(L)'
;MASHSFQQKVVSFAHLMWRRTRYRRILYFILMVIAWIAIVPPVYLTYLKEGGKDASLKSVTNPSPLQTPDYVEITMVAQEVNLVKHKLKFYVSTTPFGKYQANHQELAEGMQAYYGFQNVEYPKGKKMQAVDISVPILGYPRLFPFDTYGADFEVSLSAAAGNNTDVEAENIPVRLVVYGEAQSLTIKSKLNVYRDYPNMIVVDVQVQRASTTLIFCIFLMLVMWGLALTMVLLSFQILVERRQVAPNLTIIGVTMMFALPALRNSQPGVPTLGCASDILTFFWCLFMIAVTAIVNILSLVLRWKYRPASTLTSSETKTPDAPSYPTYPPDLATSQATPGDSSLPIHHRFSAASSSSTLPVTPNAPYPPPTSMRHNEHMPPSDEMSSYYQHIR
;
A
#
# COMPACT_ATOMS: atom_id res chain seq x y z
N MET A 1 -9.56 18.84 -57.24
CA MET A 1 -10.70 19.43 -56.51
C MET A 1 -11.38 18.48 -55.51
N ALA A 2 -11.59 17.18 -55.79
CA ALA A 2 -12.36 16.30 -54.91
C ALA A 2 -11.82 16.12 -53.46
N SER A 3 -10.50 16.09 -53.26
CA SER A 3 -9.88 15.87 -51.92
C SER A 3 -10.17 16.99 -50.91
N HIS A 4 -10.19 18.26 -51.35
CA HIS A 4 -10.48 19.42 -50.49
C HIS A 4 -11.92 19.39 -49.94
N SER A 5 -12.88 18.93 -50.75
CA SER A 5 -14.30 18.80 -50.36
C SER A 5 -14.49 17.77 -49.24
N PHE A 6 -13.76 16.65 -49.29
CA PHE A 6 -13.81 15.61 -48.26
C PHE A 6 -13.20 16.11 -46.94
N GLN A 7 -12.01 16.72 -46.99
CA GLN A 7 -11.35 17.30 -45.82
C GLN A 7 -12.22 18.34 -45.11
N GLN A 8 -12.82 19.28 -45.85
CA GLN A 8 -13.74 20.28 -45.27
C GLN A 8 -14.98 19.64 -44.63
N LYS A 9 -15.57 18.60 -45.24
CA LYS A 9 -16.72 17.88 -44.65
C LYS A 9 -16.33 17.12 -43.37
N VAL A 10 -15.15 16.52 -43.31
CA VAL A 10 -14.65 15.86 -42.10
C VAL A 10 -14.43 16.87 -40.98
N VAL A 11 -13.82 18.02 -41.27
CA VAL A 11 -13.59 19.09 -40.28
C VAL A 11 -14.90 19.72 -39.80
N SER A 12 -15.87 20.00 -40.69
CA SER A 12 -17.15 20.56 -40.27
C SER A 12 -18.00 19.56 -39.48
N PHE A 13 -17.95 18.27 -39.85
CA PHE A 13 -18.61 17.19 -39.10
C PHE A 13 -17.98 16.98 -37.72
N ALA A 14 -16.65 17.04 -37.61
CA ALA A 14 -15.94 17.00 -36.33
C ALA A 14 -16.33 18.19 -35.43
N HIS A 15 -16.38 19.42 -35.96
CA HIS A 15 -16.86 20.60 -35.22
C HIS A 15 -18.33 20.48 -34.79
N LEU A 16 -19.21 19.93 -35.64
CA LEU A 16 -20.61 19.73 -35.33
C LEU A 16 -20.80 18.65 -34.24
N MET A 17 -20.02 17.57 -34.29
CA MET A 17 -20.00 16.51 -33.29
C MET A 17 -19.47 17.03 -31.94
N TRP A 18 -18.42 17.85 -31.94
CA TRP A 18 -17.85 18.50 -30.76
C TRP A 18 -18.84 19.42 -30.04
N ARG A 19 -19.75 20.07 -30.79
CA ARG A 19 -20.78 20.98 -30.25
C ARG A 19 -21.88 20.27 -29.45
N ARG A 20 -22.08 18.96 -29.62
CA ARG A 20 -23.05 18.16 -28.84
C ARG A 20 -22.36 17.46 -27.65
N THR A 21 -22.68 17.91 -26.44
CA THR A 21 -22.13 17.41 -25.15
C THR A 21 -22.21 15.89 -24.97
N ARG A 22 -23.20 15.21 -25.58
CA ARG A 22 -23.33 13.74 -25.54
C ARG A 22 -22.19 13.02 -26.25
N TYR A 23 -21.76 13.47 -27.44
CA TYR A 23 -20.67 12.84 -28.18
C TYR A 23 -19.31 13.03 -27.50
N ARG A 24 -19.06 14.19 -26.89
CA ARG A 24 -17.86 14.41 -26.07
C ARG A 24 -17.79 13.45 -24.88
N ARG A 25 -18.91 13.18 -24.20
CA ARG A 25 -18.99 12.20 -23.10
C ARG A 25 -18.74 10.76 -23.57
N ILE A 26 -19.33 10.37 -24.70
CA ILE A 26 -19.11 9.05 -25.32
C ILE A 26 -17.63 8.89 -25.73
N LEU A 27 -17.03 9.93 -26.33
CA LEU A 27 -15.61 9.92 -26.70
C LEU A 27 -14.70 9.76 -25.48
N TYR A 28 -14.94 10.48 -24.38
CA TYR A 28 -14.16 10.31 -23.14
C TYR A 28 -14.34 8.92 -22.53
N PHE A 29 -15.56 8.35 -22.57
CA PHE A 29 -15.79 6.98 -22.11
C PHE A 29 -15.01 5.95 -22.96
N ILE A 30 -15.05 6.08 -24.28
CA ILE A 30 -14.28 5.23 -25.20
C ILE A 30 -12.77 5.37 -24.93
N LEU A 31 -12.25 6.59 -24.75
CA LEU A 31 -10.84 6.82 -24.40
C LEU A 31 -10.46 6.21 -23.04
N MET A 32 -11.35 6.28 -22.04
CA MET A 32 -11.15 5.64 -20.74
C MET A 32 -11.12 4.10 -20.85
N VAL A 33 -12.04 3.51 -21.63
CA VAL A 33 -12.06 2.06 -21.87
C VAL A 33 -10.83 1.61 -22.66
N ILE A 34 -10.39 2.37 -23.67
CA ILE A 34 -9.14 2.11 -24.41
C ILE A 34 -7.95 2.18 -23.45
N ALA A 35 -7.86 3.19 -22.59
CA ALA A 35 -6.80 3.29 -21.58
C ALA A 35 -6.81 2.10 -20.59
N TRP A 36 -8.01 1.65 -20.17
CA TRP A 36 -8.14 0.47 -19.31
C TRP A 36 -7.66 -0.80 -20.01
N ILE A 37 -8.08 -1.04 -21.27
CA ILE A 37 -7.65 -2.19 -22.08
C ILE A 37 -6.16 -2.13 -22.45
N ALA A 38 -5.58 -0.94 -22.59
CA ALA A 38 -4.16 -0.76 -22.86
C ALA A 38 -3.26 -0.97 -21.63
N ILE A 39 -3.81 -0.90 -20.41
CA ILE A 39 -3.03 -0.99 -19.16
C ILE A 39 -3.32 -2.31 -18.42
N VAL A 40 -4.58 -2.64 -18.13
CA VAL A 40 -4.93 -3.71 -17.20
C VAL A 40 -4.64 -5.12 -17.77
N PRO A 41 -5.10 -5.49 -18.99
CA PRO A 41 -4.74 -6.78 -19.58
C PRO A 41 -3.23 -6.99 -19.78
N PRO A 42 -2.44 -6.03 -20.30
CA PRO A 42 -0.98 -6.20 -20.40
C PRO A 42 -0.28 -6.35 -19.05
N VAL A 43 -0.69 -5.61 -18.01
CA VAL A 43 -0.17 -5.79 -16.64
C VAL A 43 -0.52 -7.18 -16.11
N TYR A 44 -1.75 -7.65 -16.28
CA TYR A 44 -2.17 -8.97 -15.84
C TYR A 44 -1.46 -10.11 -16.59
N LEU A 45 -1.26 -9.98 -17.91
CA LEU A 45 -0.47 -10.92 -18.71
C LEU A 45 1.01 -10.92 -18.32
N THR A 46 1.56 -9.77 -17.92
CA THR A 46 2.93 -9.68 -17.39
C THR A 46 3.00 -10.34 -16.02
N TYR A 47 2.00 -10.13 -15.16
CA TYR A 47 1.88 -10.80 -13.86
C TYR A 47 1.77 -12.32 -13.98
N LEU A 48 0.99 -12.85 -14.93
CA LEU A 48 0.93 -14.29 -15.17
C LEU A 48 2.25 -14.87 -15.73
N LYS A 49 3.05 -14.07 -16.44
CA LYS A 49 4.40 -14.47 -16.89
C LYS A 49 5.44 -14.41 -15.77
N GLU A 50 5.35 -13.43 -14.87
CA GLU A 50 6.29 -13.25 -13.74
C GLU A 50 5.96 -14.14 -12.55
N GLY A 51 4.68 -14.41 -12.29
CA GLY A 51 4.19 -15.42 -11.34
C GLY A 51 4.22 -16.85 -11.88
N GLY A 52 4.72 -17.03 -13.11
CA GLY A 52 5.13 -18.33 -13.64
C GLY A 52 6.54 -18.67 -13.15
N LYS A 53 6.71 -19.91 -12.66
CA LYS A 53 7.93 -20.42 -11.97
C LYS A 53 9.23 -20.18 -12.75
N ASP A 54 9.14 -20.05 -14.08
CA ASP A 54 10.27 -20.05 -15.02
C ASP A 54 11.19 -18.82 -14.91
N ALA A 55 10.73 -17.69 -14.35
CA ALA A 55 11.56 -16.50 -14.18
C ALA A 55 12.57 -16.61 -13.02
N SER A 56 12.25 -17.40 -11.99
CA SER A 56 13.13 -17.71 -10.85
C SER A 56 13.99 -18.97 -11.08
N LEU A 57 13.58 -19.82 -12.03
CA LEU A 57 14.31 -21.04 -12.43
C LEU A 57 15.54 -20.73 -13.30
N LYS A 58 16.46 -19.94 -12.76
CA LYS A 58 17.89 -20.06 -13.06
C LYS A 58 18.58 -20.73 -11.88
N SER A 59 18.21 -21.99 -11.66
CA SER A 59 19.06 -22.96 -10.99
C SER A 59 20.34 -23.12 -11.81
N VAL A 60 21.30 -22.23 -11.57
CA VAL A 60 22.66 -22.41 -12.05
C VAL A 60 23.21 -23.60 -11.27
N THR A 61 22.99 -24.80 -11.81
CA THR A 61 23.74 -25.97 -11.39
C THR A 61 25.19 -25.73 -11.78
N ASN A 62 26.12 -26.22 -10.95
CA ASN A 62 27.55 -26.20 -11.23
C ASN A 62 27.82 -26.59 -12.71
N PRO A 63 28.57 -25.80 -13.51
CA PRO A 63 28.65 -26.01 -14.97
C PRO A 63 29.41 -27.27 -15.37
N SER A 64 30.09 -27.93 -14.41
CA SER A 64 30.45 -29.34 -14.55
C SER A 64 29.31 -30.19 -13.97
N PRO A 65 28.70 -31.11 -14.73
CA PRO A 65 27.88 -32.14 -14.10
C PRO A 65 28.77 -32.90 -13.11
N LEU A 66 28.38 -32.88 -11.83
CA LEU A 66 28.87 -33.87 -10.87
C LEU A 66 28.36 -35.23 -11.37
N GLN A 67 29.21 -35.90 -12.15
CA GLN A 67 29.03 -37.27 -12.62
C GLN A 67 29.24 -38.27 -11.47
N THR A 68 29.74 -37.80 -10.33
CA THR A 68 29.81 -38.57 -9.09
C THR A 68 28.39 -38.71 -8.49
N PRO A 69 27.99 -39.91 -8.06
CA PRO A 69 26.76 -40.09 -7.28
C PRO A 69 26.91 -39.48 -5.87
N ASP A 70 28.15 -39.26 -5.44
CA ASP A 70 28.52 -38.62 -4.18
C ASP A 70 28.61 -37.10 -4.37
N TYR A 71 27.71 -36.38 -3.70
CA TYR A 71 27.70 -34.91 -3.62
C TYR A 71 26.84 -34.44 -2.45
N VAL A 72 26.99 -33.18 -2.07
CA VAL A 72 26.07 -32.50 -1.14
C VAL A 72 25.34 -31.41 -1.92
N GLU A 73 24.01 -31.42 -1.86
CA GLU A 73 23.18 -30.39 -2.48
C GLU A 73 22.85 -29.29 -1.48
N ILE A 74 23.15 -28.05 -1.85
CA ILE A 74 22.83 -26.85 -1.09
C ILE A 74 21.73 -26.13 -1.85
N THR A 75 20.53 -26.10 -1.29
CA THR A 75 19.39 -25.34 -1.80
C THR A 75 19.26 -24.04 -1.01
N MET A 76 19.45 -22.91 -1.67
CA MET A 76 19.27 -21.58 -1.10
C MET A 76 17.99 -20.95 -1.66
N VAL A 77 17.07 -20.53 -0.79
CA VAL A 77 15.84 -19.83 -1.18
C VAL A 77 15.86 -18.43 -0.59
N ALA A 78 15.91 -17.39 -1.43
CA ALA A 78 15.75 -16.02 -0.95
C ALA A 78 14.30 -15.82 -0.46
N GLN A 79 14.12 -15.54 0.83
CA GLN A 79 12.79 -15.37 1.44
C GLN A 79 12.41 -13.90 1.68
N GLU A 80 13.34 -13.09 2.17
CA GLU A 80 13.10 -11.69 2.54
C GLU A 80 14.20 -10.80 1.96
N VAL A 81 13.79 -9.71 1.30
CA VAL A 81 14.71 -8.66 0.87
C VAL A 81 14.37 -7.35 1.57
N ASN A 82 15.29 -6.87 2.40
CA ASN A 82 15.17 -5.59 3.08
C ASN A 82 16.12 -4.56 2.46
N LEU A 83 15.60 -3.85 1.45
CA LEU A 83 16.35 -2.86 0.67
C LEU A 83 16.78 -1.63 1.49
N VAL A 84 16.08 -1.33 2.59
CA VAL A 84 16.42 -0.21 3.49
C VAL A 84 17.54 -0.60 4.46
N LYS A 85 17.52 -1.83 4.97
CA LYS A 85 18.56 -2.37 5.86
C LYS A 85 19.74 -2.98 5.10
N HIS A 86 19.74 -2.93 3.77
CA HIS A 86 20.75 -3.54 2.90
C HIS A 86 20.97 -5.03 3.20
N LYS A 87 19.89 -5.81 3.40
CA LYS A 87 19.95 -7.25 3.73
C LYS A 87 19.07 -8.11 2.84
N LEU A 88 19.61 -9.24 2.40
CA LEU A 88 18.94 -10.32 1.70
C LEU A 88 19.04 -11.58 2.56
N LYS A 89 17.90 -12.17 2.94
CA LYS A 89 17.87 -13.42 3.70
C LYS A 89 17.67 -14.61 2.78
N PHE A 90 18.55 -15.60 2.91
CA PHE A 90 18.36 -16.91 2.31
C PHE A 90 18.08 -17.94 3.40
N TYR A 91 17.05 -18.75 3.17
CA TYR A 91 16.85 -20.02 3.86
C TYR A 91 17.67 -21.08 3.13
N VAL A 92 18.66 -21.65 3.81
CA VAL A 92 19.58 -22.63 3.26
C VAL A 92 19.23 -24.00 3.79
N SER A 93 18.80 -24.90 2.90
CA SER A 93 18.59 -26.32 3.19
C SER A 93 19.70 -27.12 2.51
N THR A 94 20.33 -28.03 3.25
CA THR A 94 21.44 -28.83 2.73
C THR A 94 21.11 -30.31 2.87
N THR A 95 21.34 -31.09 1.81
CA THR A 95 20.99 -32.51 1.73
C THR A 95 22.17 -33.32 1.18
N PRO A 96 22.71 -34.30 1.94
CA PRO A 96 23.80 -35.15 1.48
C PRO A 96 23.28 -36.29 0.58
N PHE A 97 24.08 -36.69 -0.40
CA PHE A 97 23.84 -37.82 -1.29
C PHE A 97 25.10 -38.71 -1.42
N GLY A 98 24.91 -39.99 -1.76
CA GLY A 98 26.00 -40.96 -1.93
C GLY A 98 26.75 -41.24 -0.62
N LYS A 99 28.08 -41.35 -0.68
CA LYS A 99 29.02 -41.59 0.46
C LYS A 99 28.72 -40.70 1.67
N TYR A 100 28.28 -39.46 1.44
CA TYR A 100 28.03 -38.47 2.50
C TYR A 100 26.72 -38.71 3.27
N GLN A 101 25.83 -39.56 2.76
CA GLN A 101 24.53 -39.86 3.32
C GLN A 101 24.56 -41.15 4.16
N ALA A 102 24.25 -41.02 5.45
CA ALA A 102 23.92 -42.14 6.33
C ALA A 102 22.40 -42.40 6.37
N ASN A 103 21.97 -43.35 7.21
CA ASN A 103 20.58 -43.76 7.38
C ASN A 103 19.60 -42.56 7.44
N HIS A 104 18.46 -42.68 6.74
CA HIS A 104 17.37 -41.69 6.77
C HIS A 104 17.78 -40.22 6.50
N GLN A 105 18.82 -39.97 5.69
CA GLN A 105 19.38 -38.63 5.38
C GLN A 105 20.15 -37.96 6.54
N GLU A 106 20.70 -38.75 7.44
CA GLU A 106 21.72 -38.28 8.39
C GLU A 106 23.08 -38.12 7.69
N LEU A 107 23.96 -37.33 8.29
CA LEU A 107 25.29 -37.05 7.73
C LEU A 107 26.31 -38.13 8.15
N ALA A 108 27.00 -38.73 7.19
CA ALA A 108 27.95 -39.82 7.44
C ALA A 108 29.22 -39.38 8.20
N GLU A 109 29.66 -38.15 7.99
CA GLU A 109 30.86 -37.53 8.56
C GLU A 109 30.56 -36.09 8.99
N GLY A 110 31.31 -35.53 9.93
CA GLY A 110 31.11 -34.13 10.33
C GLY A 110 31.52 -33.20 9.19
N MET A 111 30.79 -32.11 8.97
CA MET A 111 31.10 -31.12 7.94
C MET A 111 31.03 -29.70 8.49
N GLN A 112 31.85 -28.82 7.92
CA GLN A 112 31.78 -27.38 8.15
C GLN A 112 31.40 -26.69 6.84
N ALA A 113 30.32 -25.92 6.86
CA ALA A 113 29.89 -25.10 5.74
C ALA A 113 30.17 -23.63 6.04
N TYR A 114 30.64 -22.92 5.03
CA TYR A 114 30.76 -21.47 5.03
C TYR A 114 29.79 -20.88 4.02
N TYR A 115 28.93 -19.97 4.49
CA TYR A 115 27.91 -19.30 3.68
C TYR A 115 28.15 -17.78 3.67
N GLY A 116 29.31 -17.38 3.15
CA GLY A 116 29.73 -16.00 2.88
C GLY A 116 30.05 -15.13 4.10
N PHE A 117 29.25 -15.26 5.17
CA PHE A 117 29.35 -14.46 6.39
C PHE A 117 29.07 -15.28 7.66
N GLN A 118 28.77 -16.58 7.51
CA GLN A 118 28.39 -17.46 8.61
C GLN A 118 29.01 -18.84 8.41
N ASN A 119 29.71 -19.32 9.43
CA ASN A 119 30.11 -20.71 9.57
C ASN A 119 28.96 -21.51 10.20
N VAL A 120 28.65 -22.67 9.63
CA VAL A 120 27.66 -23.62 10.14
C VAL A 120 28.33 -24.99 10.26
N GLU A 121 28.34 -25.54 11.46
CA GLU A 121 28.85 -26.89 11.73
C GLU A 121 27.71 -27.91 11.68
N TYR A 122 27.90 -28.96 10.90
CA TYR A 122 26.98 -30.09 10.79
C TYR A 122 27.61 -31.34 11.41
N PRO A 123 27.16 -31.74 12.62
CA PRO A 123 27.77 -32.87 13.33
C PRO A 123 27.39 -34.22 12.69
N LYS A 124 28.34 -35.16 12.73
CA LYS A 124 28.17 -36.56 12.28
C LYS A 124 26.95 -37.23 12.92
N GLY A 125 26.23 -38.03 12.14
CA GLY A 125 25.08 -38.82 12.63
C GLY A 125 23.85 -37.99 12.96
N LYS A 126 23.77 -36.73 12.51
CA LYS A 126 22.56 -35.91 12.58
C LYS A 126 22.15 -35.46 11.18
N LYS A 127 20.88 -35.09 11.03
CA LYS A 127 20.40 -34.41 9.83
C LYS A 127 20.94 -32.99 9.77
N MET A 128 21.31 -32.54 8.58
CA MET A 128 21.70 -31.15 8.34
C MET A 128 20.47 -30.26 8.55
N GLN A 129 20.50 -29.38 9.55
CA GLN A 129 19.41 -28.45 9.81
C GLN A 129 19.47 -27.29 8.81
N ALA A 130 18.31 -26.80 8.39
CA ALA A 130 18.24 -25.59 7.58
C ALA A 130 18.60 -24.36 8.43
N VAL A 131 19.26 -23.37 7.80
CA VAL A 131 19.74 -22.16 8.48
C VAL A 131 19.37 -20.92 7.67
N ASP A 132 18.89 -19.89 8.36
CA ASP A 132 18.71 -18.56 7.78
C ASP A 132 20.04 -17.80 7.79
N ILE A 133 20.56 -17.48 6.60
CA ILE A 133 21.73 -16.61 6.44
C ILE A 133 21.29 -15.21 6.00
N SER A 134 22.01 -14.17 6.44
CA SER A 134 21.76 -12.79 6.03
C SER A 134 22.96 -12.25 5.23
N VAL A 135 22.79 -12.12 3.93
CA VAL A 135 23.77 -11.55 3.00
C VAL A 135 23.55 -10.02 2.91
N PRO A 136 24.60 -9.18 2.97
CA PRO A 136 24.49 -7.75 2.71
C PRO A 136 24.28 -7.49 1.21
N ILE A 137 23.41 -6.54 0.85
CA ILE A 137 23.18 -6.12 -0.55
C ILE A 137 23.57 -4.65 -0.78
N LEU A 138 24.44 -4.41 -1.75
CA LEU A 138 24.85 -3.07 -2.17
C LEU A 138 23.91 -2.55 -3.25
N GLY A 139 23.44 -1.31 -3.13
CA GLY A 139 22.64 -0.66 -4.16
C GLY A 139 22.17 0.73 -3.72
N TYR A 140 21.45 1.44 -4.59
CA TYR A 140 21.04 2.82 -4.35
C TYR A 140 19.50 2.97 -4.33
N PRO A 141 18.85 2.92 -3.15
CA PRO A 141 17.40 3.11 -3.02
C PRO A 141 16.88 4.43 -3.61
N ARG A 142 17.75 5.45 -3.72
CA ARG A 142 17.44 6.71 -4.39
C ARG A 142 16.96 6.54 -5.84
N LEU A 143 17.37 5.47 -6.55
CA LEU A 143 17.01 5.25 -7.96
C LEU A 143 15.62 4.63 -8.19
N PHE A 144 14.85 4.37 -7.13
CA PHE A 144 13.50 3.81 -7.22
C PHE A 144 12.59 4.57 -8.22
N PRO A 145 11.85 3.86 -9.11
CA PRO A 145 11.63 2.40 -9.17
C PRO A 145 12.62 1.63 -10.06
N PHE A 146 13.68 2.28 -10.56
CA PHE A 146 14.71 1.67 -11.43
C PHE A 146 15.95 1.25 -10.63
N ASP A 147 15.78 1.00 -9.33
CA ASP A 147 16.85 0.59 -8.43
C ASP A 147 17.30 -0.86 -8.69
N THR A 148 18.61 -1.07 -8.63
CA THR A 148 19.27 -2.38 -8.76
C THR A 148 20.22 -2.54 -7.58
N TYR A 149 20.29 -3.76 -7.05
CA TYR A 149 21.16 -4.15 -5.95
C TYR A 149 21.96 -5.38 -6.37
N GLY A 150 23.20 -5.49 -5.89
CA GLY A 150 24.07 -6.64 -6.06
C GLY A 150 24.56 -7.16 -4.71
N ALA A 151 24.81 -8.46 -4.65
CA ALA A 151 25.59 -9.09 -3.59
C ALA A 151 26.42 -10.23 -4.16
N ASP A 152 27.67 -10.27 -3.76
CA ASP A 152 28.63 -11.33 -4.00
C ASP A 152 28.95 -12.02 -2.68
N PHE A 153 28.89 -13.35 -2.67
CA PHE A 153 29.26 -14.14 -1.50
C PHE A 153 29.73 -15.55 -1.88
N GLU A 154 30.50 -16.16 -0.99
CA GLU A 154 31.17 -17.43 -1.22
C GLU A 154 30.42 -18.55 -0.49
N VAL A 155 30.27 -19.70 -1.15
CA VAL A 155 29.74 -20.93 -0.53
C VAL A 155 30.80 -22.02 -0.68
N SER A 156 31.25 -22.56 0.45
CA SER A 156 32.17 -23.70 0.49
C SER A 156 31.76 -24.70 1.56
N LEU A 157 32.07 -25.97 1.31
CA LEU A 157 31.82 -27.08 2.22
C LEU A 157 33.10 -27.90 2.36
N SER A 158 33.49 -28.21 3.59
CA SER A 158 34.64 -29.04 3.89
C SER A 158 34.28 -30.09 4.93
N ALA A 159 35.04 -31.19 4.98
CA ALA A 159 35.00 -32.08 6.14
C ALA A 159 35.30 -31.25 7.42
N ALA A 160 34.61 -31.55 8.51
CA ALA A 160 34.92 -30.95 9.80
C ALA A 160 36.30 -31.44 10.22
N ALA A 161 37.21 -30.51 10.50
CA ALA A 161 38.55 -30.86 10.96
C ALA A 161 38.45 -31.69 12.25
N GLY A 162 38.88 -32.94 12.18
CA GLY A 162 39.16 -33.72 13.40
C GLY A 162 40.27 -33.04 14.18
N ASN A 163 40.50 -33.46 15.44
CA ASN A 163 41.50 -32.88 16.34
C ASN A 163 42.98 -32.92 15.86
N ASN A 164 43.24 -33.39 14.63
CA ASN A 164 44.55 -33.42 13.99
C ASN A 164 44.64 -32.27 12.99
N THR A 165 45.48 -31.28 13.29
CA THR A 165 45.62 -30.01 12.55
C THR A 165 46.31 -30.13 11.18
N ASP A 166 46.71 -31.33 10.77
CA ASP A 166 47.58 -31.58 9.59
C ASP A 166 46.88 -32.34 8.45
N VAL A 167 45.56 -32.50 8.48
CA VAL A 167 44.80 -33.11 7.39
C VAL A 167 44.22 -32.00 6.50
N GLU A 168 44.70 -31.89 5.26
CA GLU A 168 44.05 -31.08 4.23
C GLU A 168 42.56 -31.46 4.15
N ALA A 169 41.67 -30.49 4.35
CA ALA A 169 40.25 -30.79 4.50
C ALA A 169 39.69 -31.46 3.23
N GLU A 170 39.16 -32.69 3.38
CA GLU A 170 38.66 -33.48 2.25
C GLU A 170 37.65 -32.66 1.44
N ASN A 171 37.91 -32.53 0.14
CA ASN A 171 37.08 -31.75 -0.77
C ASN A 171 35.73 -32.45 -0.98
N ILE A 172 34.65 -31.79 -0.61
CA ILE A 172 33.30 -32.31 -0.78
C ILE A 172 32.67 -31.69 -2.04
N PRO A 173 32.30 -32.50 -3.05
CA PRO A 173 31.60 -32.00 -4.23
C PRO A 173 30.23 -31.38 -3.90
N VAL A 174 30.06 -30.10 -4.21
CA VAL A 174 28.83 -29.33 -3.93
C VAL A 174 27.98 -29.10 -5.20
N ARG A 175 26.69 -29.43 -5.11
CA ARG A 175 25.65 -28.98 -6.02
C ARG A 175 24.93 -27.78 -5.39
N LEU A 176 25.23 -26.57 -5.84
CA LEU A 176 24.50 -25.38 -5.39
C LEU A 176 23.28 -25.13 -6.29
N VAL A 177 22.14 -24.84 -5.68
CA VAL A 177 20.90 -24.41 -6.34
C VAL A 177 20.37 -23.17 -5.62
N VAL A 178 20.22 -22.07 -6.35
CA VAL A 178 19.72 -20.79 -5.80
C VAL A 178 18.37 -20.45 -6.42
N TYR A 179 17.34 -20.40 -5.59
CA TYR A 179 16.00 -19.92 -5.91
C TYR A 179 15.81 -18.50 -5.37
N GLY A 180 15.08 -17.67 -6.12
CA GLY A 180 14.85 -16.28 -5.73
C GLY A 180 13.42 -15.83 -6.02
N GLU A 181 12.55 -15.92 -5.01
CA GLU A 181 11.16 -15.46 -5.11
C GLU A 181 10.87 -14.48 -3.96
N ALA A 182 10.75 -13.21 -4.29
CA ALA A 182 10.42 -12.15 -3.34
C ALA A 182 9.33 -11.26 -3.92
N GLN A 183 8.32 -10.93 -3.12
CA GLN A 183 7.19 -10.12 -3.60
C GLN A 183 7.67 -8.77 -4.14
N SER A 184 7.16 -8.39 -5.31
CA SER A 184 7.54 -7.15 -6.03
C SER A 184 9.00 -7.04 -6.49
N LEU A 185 9.78 -8.13 -6.44
CA LEU A 185 11.19 -8.16 -6.80
C LEU A 185 11.50 -9.34 -7.73
N THR A 186 12.51 -9.15 -8.58
CA THR A 186 13.09 -10.20 -9.41
C THR A 186 14.55 -10.38 -9.00
N ILE A 187 14.90 -11.61 -8.66
CA ILE A 187 16.24 -11.99 -8.24
C ILE A 187 16.88 -12.77 -9.38
N LYS A 188 18.04 -12.31 -9.86
CA LYS A 188 18.84 -12.95 -10.91
C LYS A 188 20.14 -13.42 -10.28
N SER A 189 20.31 -14.73 -10.16
CA SER A 189 21.56 -15.35 -9.72
C SER A 189 22.45 -15.71 -10.91
N LYS A 190 23.76 -15.66 -10.68
CA LYS A 190 24.82 -16.27 -11.48
C LYS A 190 25.77 -16.96 -10.53
N LEU A 191 26.34 -18.10 -10.93
CA LEU A 191 27.46 -18.71 -10.21
C LEU A 191 28.72 -18.58 -11.04
N ASN A 192 29.79 -18.16 -10.38
CA ASN A 192 31.14 -18.16 -10.91
C ASN A 192 31.95 -19.18 -10.10
N VAL A 193 32.62 -20.09 -10.80
CA VAL A 193 33.45 -21.14 -10.21
C VAL A 193 34.88 -20.88 -10.66
N TYR A 194 35.76 -20.57 -9.71
CA TYR A 194 37.16 -20.34 -10.00
C TYR A 194 37.89 -21.68 -10.09
N ARG A 195 38.63 -21.91 -11.18
CA ARG A 195 39.37 -23.16 -11.39
C ARG A 195 40.46 -23.39 -10.33
N ASP A 196 40.97 -22.30 -9.76
CA ASP A 196 42.02 -22.30 -8.74
C ASP A 196 41.47 -22.67 -7.34
N TYR A 197 40.15 -22.58 -7.14
CA TYR A 197 39.47 -22.91 -5.89
C TYR A 197 38.19 -23.74 -6.16
N PRO A 198 38.32 -25.03 -6.55
CA PRO A 198 37.17 -25.85 -6.96
C PRO A 198 36.13 -26.08 -5.85
N ASN A 199 36.47 -25.83 -4.59
CA ASN A 199 35.63 -26.01 -3.41
C ASN A 199 34.83 -24.73 -3.05
N MET A 200 35.10 -23.61 -3.74
CA MET A 200 34.54 -22.29 -3.44
C MET A 200 33.67 -21.81 -4.60
N ILE A 201 32.36 -21.80 -4.39
CA ILE A 201 31.39 -21.33 -5.36
C ILE A 201 31.05 -19.88 -5.04
N VAL A 202 31.36 -18.96 -5.96
CA VAL A 202 31.02 -17.55 -5.80
C VAL A 202 29.64 -17.29 -6.40
N VAL A 203 28.73 -16.82 -5.57
CA VAL A 203 27.33 -16.51 -5.91
C VAL A 203 27.23 -15.01 -6.16
N ASP A 204 26.95 -14.61 -7.40
CA ASP A 204 26.59 -13.24 -7.78
C ASP A 204 25.06 -13.15 -7.85
N VAL A 205 24.47 -12.31 -6.99
CA VAL A 205 23.02 -12.13 -6.87
C VAL A 205 22.65 -10.69 -7.16
N GLN A 206 21.95 -10.48 -8.27
CA GLN A 206 21.40 -9.19 -8.66
C GLN A 206 19.90 -9.13 -8.34
N VAL A 207 19.49 -8.19 -7.50
CA VAL A 207 18.08 -7.94 -7.14
C VAL A 207 17.59 -6.68 -7.83
N GLN A 208 16.43 -6.77 -8.49
CA GLN A 208 15.77 -5.69 -9.23
C GLN A 208 14.28 -5.66 -8.89
N ARG A 209 13.58 -4.57 -9.23
CA ARG A 209 12.10 -4.54 -9.16
C ARG A 209 11.50 -5.46 -10.24
N ALA A 210 10.42 -6.17 -9.89
CA ALA A 210 9.65 -6.92 -10.88
C ALA A 210 9.04 -5.97 -11.92
N SER A 211 8.87 -6.40 -13.18
CA SER A 211 8.37 -5.51 -14.24
C SER A 211 6.92 -5.11 -13.97
N THR A 212 6.11 -6.01 -13.39
CA THR A 212 4.79 -5.67 -12.84
C THR A 212 4.84 -4.51 -11.84
N THR A 213 5.73 -4.56 -10.86
CA THR A 213 5.93 -3.49 -9.88
C THR A 213 6.38 -2.19 -10.54
N LEU A 214 7.31 -2.26 -11.50
CA LEU A 214 7.80 -1.11 -12.25
C LEU A 214 6.65 -0.45 -13.03
N ILE A 215 5.85 -1.21 -13.78
CA ILE A 215 4.69 -0.70 -14.52
C ILE A 215 3.66 -0.08 -13.56
N PHE A 216 3.38 -0.72 -12.43
CA PHE A 216 2.46 -0.19 -11.42
C PHE A 216 2.97 1.12 -10.79
N CYS A 217 4.27 1.22 -10.50
CA CYS A 217 4.88 2.45 -10.00
C CYS A 217 4.78 3.60 -11.02
N ILE A 218 5.09 3.34 -12.30
CA ILE A 218 4.93 4.32 -13.39
C ILE A 218 3.45 4.72 -13.56
N PHE A 219 2.53 3.76 -13.49
CA PHE A 219 1.10 4.05 -13.54
C PHE A 219 0.66 5.01 -12.42
N LEU A 220 1.08 4.78 -11.17
CA LEU A 220 0.80 5.70 -10.06
C LEU A 220 1.44 7.08 -10.26
N MET A 221 2.64 7.15 -10.85
CA MET A 221 3.27 8.42 -11.23
C MET A 221 2.43 9.18 -12.28
N LEU A 222 1.93 8.49 -13.31
CA LEU A 222 1.03 9.08 -14.32
C LEU A 222 -0.31 9.52 -13.72
N VAL A 223 -0.86 8.78 -12.76
CA VAL A 223 -2.08 9.20 -12.03
C VAL A 223 -1.82 10.47 -11.21
N MET A 224 -0.70 10.58 -10.50
CA MET A 224 -0.31 11.80 -9.78
C MET A 224 -0.21 13.01 -10.74
N TRP A 225 0.43 12.85 -11.90
CA TRP A 225 0.48 13.88 -12.94
C TRP A 225 -0.90 14.23 -13.48
N GLY A 226 -1.77 13.24 -13.73
CA GLY A 226 -3.15 13.47 -14.17
C GLY A 226 -3.98 14.28 -13.16
N LEU A 227 -3.86 13.98 -11.86
CA LEU A 227 -4.51 14.73 -10.78
C LEU A 227 -3.98 16.17 -10.69
N ALA A 228 -2.67 16.36 -10.77
CA ALA A 228 -2.05 17.69 -10.75
C ALA A 228 -2.47 18.54 -11.96
N LEU A 229 -2.41 17.98 -13.18
CA LEU A 229 -2.79 18.69 -14.41
C LEU A 229 -4.28 19.01 -14.47
N THR A 230 -5.16 18.10 -14.02
CA THR A 230 -6.60 18.39 -13.93
C THR A 230 -6.92 19.48 -12.92
N MET A 231 -6.19 19.57 -11.80
CA MET A 231 -6.27 20.69 -10.85
C MET A 231 -5.79 22.02 -11.44
N VAL A 232 -4.70 22.01 -12.20
CA VAL A 232 -4.22 23.20 -12.95
C VAL A 232 -5.25 23.68 -13.95
N LEU A 233 -5.85 22.77 -14.74
CA LEU A 233 -6.90 23.12 -15.70
C LEU A 233 -8.17 23.66 -15.02
N LEU A 234 -8.57 23.08 -13.89
CA LEU A 234 -9.70 23.57 -13.08
C LEU A 234 -9.43 24.99 -12.56
N SER A 235 -8.23 25.23 -12.00
CA SER A 235 -7.82 26.54 -11.49
C SER A 235 -7.73 27.60 -12.60
N PHE A 236 -7.21 27.22 -13.77
CA PHE A 236 -7.17 28.08 -14.95
C PHE A 236 -8.58 28.51 -15.42
N GLN A 237 -9.53 27.57 -15.48
CA GLN A 237 -10.93 27.89 -15.80
C GLN A 237 -11.56 28.84 -14.76
N ILE A 238 -11.32 28.61 -13.47
CA ILE A 238 -11.79 29.46 -12.37
C ILE A 238 -11.25 30.90 -12.51
N LEU A 239 -9.97 31.05 -12.86
CA LEU A 239 -9.34 32.35 -13.08
C LEU A 239 -9.91 33.05 -14.31
N VAL A 240 -9.83 32.42 -15.48
CA VAL A 240 -10.11 33.04 -16.79
C VAL A 240 -11.60 33.24 -17.04
N GLU A 241 -12.43 32.21 -16.85
CA GLU A 241 -13.88 32.29 -17.10
C GLU A 241 -14.61 33.10 -16.00
N ARG A 242 -13.89 33.51 -14.94
CA ARG A 242 -14.42 34.16 -13.72
C ARG A 242 -15.63 33.46 -13.11
N ARG A 243 -15.76 32.15 -13.37
CA ARG A 243 -16.94 31.36 -13.01
C ARG A 243 -17.14 31.35 -11.49
N GLN A 244 -18.39 31.46 -11.05
CA GLN A 244 -18.72 31.30 -9.63
C GLN A 244 -18.40 29.86 -9.21
N VAL A 245 -17.42 29.73 -8.32
CA VAL A 245 -16.93 28.44 -7.84
C VAL A 245 -17.81 28.02 -6.67
N ALA A 246 -18.41 26.83 -6.73
CA ALA A 246 -19.01 26.25 -5.53
C ALA A 246 -17.91 26.03 -4.48
N PRO A 247 -18.11 26.40 -3.20
CA PRO A 247 -17.10 26.21 -2.15
C PRO A 247 -16.53 24.79 -2.10
N ASN A 248 -17.37 23.79 -2.37
CA ASN A 248 -17.02 22.37 -2.46
C ASN A 248 -15.83 22.11 -3.41
N LEU A 249 -15.73 22.81 -4.55
CA LEU A 249 -14.64 22.61 -5.52
C LEU A 249 -13.30 23.17 -5.03
N THR A 250 -13.31 24.22 -4.20
CA THR A 250 -12.07 24.79 -3.63
C THR A 250 -11.42 23.88 -2.60
N ILE A 251 -12.23 23.08 -1.89
CA ILE A 251 -11.76 22.11 -0.89
C ILE A 251 -11.00 20.95 -1.56
N ILE A 252 -11.40 20.52 -2.75
CA ILE A 252 -10.82 19.34 -3.42
C ILE A 252 -9.30 19.48 -3.63
N GLY A 253 -8.80 20.70 -3.92
CA GLY A 253 -7.35 20.93 -4.06
C GLY A 253 -6.58 20.67 -2.76
N VAL A 254 -7.13 21.12 -1.62
CA VAL A 254 -6.57 20.87 -0.28
C VAL A 254 -6.64 19.37 0.05
N THR A 255 -7.78 18.73 -0.20
CA THR A 255 -7.94 17.28 0.01
C THR A 255 -6.94 16.47 -0.82
N MET A 256 -6.71 16.84 -2.09
CA MET A 256 -5.71 16.17 -2.94
C MET A 256 -4.29 16.33 -2.41
N MET A 257 -3.93 17.51 -1.88
CA MET A 257 -2.61 17.74 -1.28
C MET A 257 -2.30 16.76 -0.13
N PHE A 258 -3.30 16.41 0.70
CA PHE A 258 -3.17 15.41 1.75
C PHE A 258 -3.36 13.96 1.28
N ALA A 259 -4.04 13.73 0.14
CA ALA A 259 -4.20 12.40 -0.45
C ALA A 259 -2.95 11.93 -1.24
N LEU A 260 -2.18 12.86 -1.81
CA LEU A 260 -0.97 12.55 -2.59
C LEU A 260 0.06 11.70 -1.84
N PRO A 261 0.40 11.97 -0.56
CA PRO A 261 1.28 11.11 0.23
C PRO A 261 0.79 9.66 0.35
N ALA A 262 -0.52 9.43 0.50
CA ALA A 262 -1.09 8.08 0.54
C ALA A 262 -0.97 7.38 -0.83
N LEU A 263 -1.16 8.12 -1.93
CA LEU A 263 -0.99 7.61 -3.29
C LEU A 263 0.48 7.33 -3.66
N ARG A 264 1.43 8.09 -3.09
CA ARG A 264 2.87 7.79 -3.17
C ARG A 264 3.21 6.54 -2.37
N ASN A 265 2.68 6.41 -1.16
CA ASN A 265 2.98 5.29 -0.25
C ASN A 265 2.29 3.97 -0.64
N SER A 266 1.38 3.96 -1.62
CA SER A 266 0.87 2.72 -2.22
C SER A 266 1.80 2.13 -3.29
N GLN A 267 2.89 2.81 -3.67
CA GLN A 267 3.93 2.22 -4.52
C GLN A 267 4.64 1.05 -3.78
N PRO A 268 4.69 -0.18 -4.33
CA PRO A 268 5.18 -1.35 -3.61
C PRO A 268 6.67 -1.25 -3.27
N GLY A 269 7.01 -1.43 -1.99
CA GLY A 269 8.39 -1.38 -1.50
C GLY A 269 9.09 -0.05 -1.77
N VAL A 270 8.33 1.06 -1.78
CA VAL A 270 8.86 2.42 -1.90
C VAL A 270 9.75 2.76 -0.70
N PRO A 271 10.95 3.34 -0.90
CA PRO A 271 11.84 3.70 0.20
C PRO A 271 11.36 4.96 0.95
N THR A 272 12.17 5.40 1.92
CA THR A 272 12.06 6.72 2.54
C THR A 272 11.99 7.84 1.49
N LEU A 273 11.41 8.99 1.86
CA LEU A 273 11.25 10.14 0.96
C LEU A 273 12.61 10.61 0.38
N GLY A 274 12.58 11.02 -0.89
CA GLY A 274 13.75 11.56 -1.60
C GLY A 274 14.32 10.63 -2.69
N CYS A 275 13.53 9.67 -3.18
CA CYS A 275 13.91 8.85 -4.34
C CYS A 275 13.56 9.52 -5.69
N ALA A 276 13.98 8.92 -6.80
CA ALA A 276 13.77 9.46 -8.14
C ALA A 276 12.28 9.61 -8.48
N SER A 277 11.42 8.65 -8.08
CA SER A 277 9.95 8.79 -8.15
C SER A 277 9.45 10.08 -7.49
N ASP A 278 9.98 10.39 -6.30
CA ASP A 278 9.55 11.57 -5.54
C ASP A 278 9.99 12.88 -6.22
N ILE A 279 11.24 12.92 -6.68
CA ILE A 279 11.86 14.09 -7.31
C ILE A 279 11.26 14.37 -8.69
N LEU A 280 10.94 13.34 -9.47
CA LEU A 280 10.40 13.47 -10.82
C LEU A 280 8.90 13.75 -10.84
N THR A 281 8.14 13.25 -9.86
CA THR A 281 6.68 13.33 -9.85
C THR A 281 6.10 13.93 -8.58
N PHE A 282 6.39 13.34 -7.41
CA PHE A 282 5.67 13.71 -6.18
C PHE A 282 5.80 15.19 -5.84
N PHE A 283 7.02 15.75 -5.81
CA PHE A 283 7.22 17.16 -5.45
C PHE A 283 6.62 18.13 -6.47
N TRP A 284 6.73 17.85 -7.78
CA TRP A 284 6.14 18.68 -8.83
C TRP A 284 4.60 18.67 -8.79
N CYS A 285 4.01 17.48 -8.65
CA CYS A 285 2.56 17.33 -8.52
C CYS A 285 2.03 18.00 -7.25
N LEU A 286 2.72 17.83 -6.12
CA LEU A 286 2.36 18.46 -4.85
C LEU A 286 2.47 19.99 -4.93
N PHE A 287 3.51 20.52 -5.56
CA PHE A 287 3.68 21.96 -5.79
C PHE A 287 2.57 22.53 -6.69
N MET A 288 2.27 21.89 -7.82
CA MET A 288 1.17 22.28 -8.72
C MET A 288 -0.18 22.32 -7.98
N ILE A 289 -0.47 21.30 -7.17
CA ILE A 289 -1.72 21.20 -6.41
C ILE A 289 -1.76 22.26 -5.29
N ALA A 290 -0.66 22.50 -4.58
CA ALA A 290 -0.58 23.54 -3.55
C ALA A 290 -0.80 24.95 -4.13
N VAL A 291 -0.11 25.30 -5.23
CA VAL A 291 -0.27 26.59 -5.91
C VAL A 291 -1.70 26.78 -6.40
N THR A 292 -2.29 25.78 -7.05
CA THR A 292 -3.66 25.85 -7.58
C THR A 292 -4.71 25.90 -6.46
N ALA A 293 -4.51 25.20 -5.34
CA ALA A 293 -5.36 25.31 -4.16
C ALA A 293 -5.32 26.73 -3.55
N ILE A 294 -4.12 27.31 -3.37
CA ILE A 294 -3.95 28.69 -2.89
C ILE A 294 -4.64 29.69 -3.84
N VAL A 295 -4.42 29.57 -5.14
CA VAL A 295 -5.05 30.42 -6.17
C VAL A 295 -6.57 30.30 -6.16
N ASN A 296 -7.12 29.10 -5.98
CA ASN A 296 -8.56 28.87 -5.92
C ASN A 296 -9.18 29.45 -4.64
N ILE A 297 -8.52 29.31 -3.50
CA ILE A 297 -8.96 29.88 -2.21
C ILE A 297 -8.88 31.42 -2.26
N LEU A 298 -7.78 31.99 -2.75
CA LEU A 298 -7.63 33.43 -2.90
C LEU A 298 -8.67 34.00 -3.88
N SER A 299 -8.95 33.29 -4.98
CA SER A 299 -10.02 33.66 -5.92
C SER A 299 -11.41 33.63 -5.27
N LEU A 300 -11.66 32.72 -4.32
CA LEU A 300 -12.90 32.70 -3.55
C LEU A 300 -13.00 33.90 -2.60
N VAL A 301 -11.95 34.14 -1.81
CA VAL A 301 -11.90 35.26 -0.83
C VAL A 301 -12.05 36.62 -1.52
N LEU A 302 -11.28 36.88 -2.59
CA LEU A 302 -11.34 38.15 -3.33
C LEU A 302 -12.68 38.36 -4.07
N ARG A 303 -13.41 37.27 -4.39
CA ARG A 303 -14.73 37.34 -5.04
C ARG A 303 -15.89 37.21 -4.03
N TRP A 304 -15.61 37.13 -2.74
CA TRP A 304 -16.62 36.99 -1.68
C TRP A 304 -17.41 38.29 -1.51
N LYS A 305 -18.46 38.46 -2.32
CA LYS A 305 -19.49 39.48 -2.06
C LYS A 305 -20.38 38.98 -0.93
N TYR A 306 -20.35 39.68 0.20
CA TYR A 306 -21.37 39.56 1.24
C TYR A 306 -22.75 39.81 0.59
N ARG A 307 -23.56 38.75 0.45
CA ARG A 307 -25.00 38.93 0.26
C ARG A 307 -25.55 39.28 1.65
N PRO A 308 -26.00 40.52 1.90
CA PRO A 308 -26.89 40.73 3.04
C PRO A 308 -28.07 39.77 2.86
N ALA A 309 -28.52 39.16 3.96
CA ALA A 309 -29.77 38.39 3.92
C ALA A 309 -30.83 39.31 3.34
N SER A 310 -31.43 38.92 2.22
CA SER A 310 -32.52 39.69 1.63
C SER A 310 -33.59 39.81 2.70
N THR A 311 -33.86 41.05 3.13
CA THR A 311 -35.01 41.38 3.97
C THR A 311 -36.19 40.61 3.42
N LEU A 312 -36.87 39.84 4.27
CA LEU A 312 -38.14 39.22 3.91
C LEU A 312 -39.14 40.35 3.67
N THR A 313 -39.12 40.92 2.47
CA THR A 313 -40.12 41.89 2.01
C THR A 313 -41.45 41.21 2.14
N SER A 314 -42.29 41.76 3.01
CA SER A 314 -43.61 41.29 3.36
C SER A 314 -44.54 41.27 2.15
N SER A 315 -44.38 40.27 1.29
CA SER A 315 -45.35 39.96 0.24
C SER A 315 -46.50 39.17 0.87
N GLU A 316 -47.43 39.96 1.42
CA GLU A 316 -48.86 39.70 1.29
C GLU A 316 -49.39 38.44 2.00
N THR A 317 -49.78 38.63 3.27
CA THR A 317 -50.75 37.77 3.94
C THR A 317 -52.05 37.79 3.14
N LYS A 318 -52.22 36.82 2.24
CA LYS A 318 -53.52 36.54 1.63
C LYS A 318 -54.43 36.02 2.74
N THR A 319 -55.40 36.84 3.13
CA THR A 319 -56.42 36.52 4.13
C THR A 319 -57.08 35.18 3.81
N PRO A 320 -57.04 34.18 4.70
CA PRO A 320 -57.95 33.04 4.62
C PRO A 320 -59.34 33.55 5.02
N ASP A 321 -60.35 33.28 4.20
CA ASP A 321 -61.72 33.72 4.45
C ASP A 321 -62.22 33.25 5.82
N ALA A 322 -62.75 34.18 6.62
CA ALA A 322 -63.32 33.85 7.92
C ALA A 322 -64.60 33.01 7.75
N PRO A 323 -64.74 31.85 8.42
CA PRO A 323 -65.97 31.08 8.35
C PRO A 323 -67.11 31.87 9.02
N SER A 324 -68.14 32.16 8.24
CA SER A 324 -69.37 32.81 8.71
C SER A 324 -70.14 31.89 9.65
N TYR A 325 -70.22 32.24 10.93
CA TYR A 325 -71.10 31.55 11.89
C TYR A 325 -72.55 32.00 11.68
N PRO A 326 -73.52 31.06 11.52
CA PRO A 326 -74.93 31.42 11.42
C PRO A 326 -75.47 31.86 12.79
N THR A 327 -76.15 33.01 12.81
CA THR A 327 -76.84 33.52 14.02
C THR A 327 -78.31 33.08 14.02
N TYR A 328 -78.76 32.45 15.10
CA TYR A 328 -80.17 32.13 15.38
C TYR A 328 -80.45 32.29 16.90
N PRO A 329 -81.71 32.45 17.35
CA PRO A 329 -82.07 33.44 18.39
C PRO A 329 -82.33 32.81 19.78
N PRO A 330 -82.60 33.63 20.82
CA PRO A 330 -82.86 33.14 22.17
C PRO A 330 -84.29 32.63 22.42
N ASP A 331 -84.44 31.91 23.55
CA ASP A 331 -85.67 31.42 24.22
C ASP A 331 -86.43 30.28 23.50
N LEU A 332 -86.77 29.14 24.12
CA LEU A 332 -87.59 28.98 25.32
C LEU A 332 -87.47 27.57 25.99
N ALA A 333 -87.81 27.53 27.29
CA ALA A 333 -88.46 26.42 28.04
C ALA A 333 -87.75 25.04 28.27
N THR A 334 -87.36 24.84 29.54
CA THR A 334 -87.90 23.81 30.46
C THR A 334 -88.05 22.34 30.00
N SER A 335 -87.34 21.40 30.65
CA SER A 335 -87.97 20.42 31.57
C SER A 335 -87.00 19.47 32.32
N GLN A 336 -87.21 19.39 33.64
CA GLN A 336 -87.08 18.24 34.56
C GLN A 336 -85.76 17.46 34.80
N ALA A 337 -85.48 17.29 36.10
CA ALA A 337 -84.63 16.27 36.74
C ALA A 337 -85.25 14.86 36.59
N THR A 338 -84.54 13.74 36.81
CA THR A 338 -84.15 13.22 38.15
C THR A 338 -83.02 12.15 38.09
N PRO A 339 -82.44 11.72 39.24
CA PRO A 339 -81.15 11.02 39.30
C PRO A 339 -81.23 9.50 39.61
N GLY A 340 -80.06 8.84 39.61
CA GLY A 340 -79.85 7.42 39.92
C GLY A 340 -79.41 6.63 38.68
N ASP A 341 -78.52 5.64 38.73
CA ASP A 341 -77.95 4.95 39.90
C ASP A 341 -76.49 4.51 39.64
N SER A 342 -75.90 3.90 40.66
CA SER A 342 -74.53 3.50 40.89
C SER A 342 -74.02 2.27 40.10
N SER A 343 -72.71 2.03 40.27
CA SER A 343 -71.95 0.78 40.05
C SER A 343 -71.16 0.57 38.73
N LEU A 344 -69.91 0.14 38.93
CA LEU A 344 -68.96 -0.40 37.94
C LEU A 344 -69.44 -1.79 37.47
N PRO A 345 -68.93 -2.30 36.32
CA PRO A 345 -67.84 -3.28 36.48
C PRO A 345 -66.74 -3.28 35.40
N ILE A 346 -65.60 -3.84 35.78
CA ILE A 346 -64.50 -4.31 34.93
C ILE A 346 -64.85 -5.71 34.39
N HIS A 347 -64.43 -6.09 33.17
CA HIS A 347 -63.89 -7.42 32.77
C HIS A 347 -63.73 -7.44 31.22
N HIS A 348 -62.54 -7.53 30.62
CA HIS A 348 -61.61 -8.68 30.43
C HIS A 348 -61.81 -9.49 29.13
N ARG A 349 -60.65 -9.85 28.53
CA ARG A 349 -60.33 -10.93 27.55
C ARG A 349 -60.16 -10.52 26.08
N PHE A 350 -59.26 -11.10 25.27
CA PHE A 350 -57.98 -11.83 25.39
C PHE A 350 -57.62 -12.31 23.96
N SER A 351 -56.40 -12.06 23.48
CA SER A 351 -55.52 -12.92 22.64
C SER A 351 -54.58 -12.05 21.78
N ALA A 352 -53.24 -12.13 21.87
CA ALA A 352 -52.33 -13.26 21.65
C ALA A 352 -52.23 -13.64 20.15
N ALA A 353 -51.07 -13.84 19.51
CA ALA A 353 -49.65 -13.75 19.89
C ALA A 353 -48.82 -13.36 18.61
N SER A 354 -47.49 -13.35 18.48
CA SER A 354 -46.36 -13.89 19.27
C SER A 354 -45.01 -13.26 18.85
N SER A 355 -44.06 -13.11 19.80
CA SER A 355 -42.57 -13.30 19.72
C SER A 355 -41.74 -12.75 18.53
N SER A 356 -40.50 -12.23 18.65
CA SER A 356 -39.55 -11.89 19.75
C SER A 356 -38.40 -11.03 19.13
N SER A 357 -37.24 -10.67 19.73
CA SER A 357 -36.63 -10.94 21.05
C SER A 357 -35.64 -9.83 21.49
N THR A 358 -35.97 -9.15 22.58
CA THR A 358 -35.12 -8.95 23.79
C THR A 358 -33.62 -8.64 23.69
N LEU A 359 -33.24 -7.45 24.17
CA LEU A 359 -32.05 -7.21 25.02
C LEU A 359 -32.52 -6.76 26.42
N PRO A 360 -31.93 -7.22 27.53
CA PRO A 360 -32.37 -6.88 28.88
C PRO A 360 -31.73 -5.58 29.40
N VAL A 361 -32.47 -4.88 30.26
CA VAL A 361 -32.00 -3.72 31.07
C VAL A 361 -32.37 -3.98 32.53
N THR A 362 -31.39 -3.95 33.42
CA THR A 362 -31.56 -3.95 34.90
C THR A 362 -30.30 -3.37 35.57
N PRO A 363 -30.34 -2.89 36.83
CA PRO A 363 -29.87 -1.53 37.10
C PRO A 363 -28.77 -1.40 38.20
N ASN A 364 -28.26 -0.16 38.32
CA ASN A 364 -27.55 0.43 39.47
C ASN A 364 -26.31 -0.29 40.04
N ALA A 365 -25.14 0.30 39.80
CA ALA A 365 -23.96 0.15 40.66
C ALA A 365 -23.29 1.53 40.88
N PRO A 366 -22.61 1.80 42.02
CA PRO A 366 -22.15 3.15 42.37
C PRO A 366 -20.78 3.52 41.76
N TYR A 367 -20.55 4.80 41.51
CA TYR A 367 -19.25 5.34 41.07
C TYR A 367 -18.19 5.28 42.19
N PRO A 368 -16.94 4.87 41.89
CA PRO A 368 -15.81 5.05 42.79
C PRO A 368 -15.25 6.50 42.75
N PRO A 369 -14.65 7.01 43.85
CA PRO A 369 -14.12 8.37 43.93
C PRO A 369 -12.75 8.52 43.23
N PRO A 370 -12.32 9.76 42.91
CA PRO A 370 -11.04 10.00 42.26
C PRO A 370 -9.85 9.85 43.23
N THR A 371 -8.92 8.94 42.90
CA THR A 371 -7.69 8.72 43.67
C THR A 371 -6.68 9.85 43.44
N SER A 372 -6.27 10.53 44.52
CA SER A 372 -5.17 11.48 44.50
C SER A 372 -3.82 10.76 44.43
N MET A 373 -3.07 10.95 43.34
CA MET A 373 -1.67 10.52 43.30
C MET A 373 -0.79 11.55 44.04
N ARG A 374 -0.20 11.11 45.14
CA ARG A 374 0.89 11.81 45.84
C ARG A 374 2.08 11.95 44.90
N HIS A 375 2.51 13.19 44.65
CA HIS A 375 3.79 13.46 44.02
C HIS A 375 4.89 13.32 45.10
N ASN A 376 5.80 12.36 44.95
CA ASN A 376 6.86 12.12 45.93
C ASN A 376 8.06 11.40 45.27
N GLU A 377 8.73 12.09 44.34
CA GLU A 377 10.05 11.68 43.82
C GLU A 377 11.13 12.60 44.37
N HIS A 378 12.23 12.02 44.84
CA HIS A 378 13.40 12.75 45.31
C HIS A 378 14.12 13.43 44.14
N MET A 379 14.40 14.72 44.28
CA MET A 379 15.24 15.49 43.37
C MET A 379 16.71 15.35 43.81
N PRO A 380 17.65 14.92 42.94
CA PRO A 380 19.08 14.96 43.26
C PRO A 380 19.63 16.40 43.21
N PRO A 381 20.77 16.68 43.89
CA PRO A 381 21.32 18.03 43.99
C PRO A 381 21.86 18.58 42.64
N SER A 382 21.92 19.90 42.54
CA SER A 382 22.02 20.69 41.31
C SER A 382 23.36 20.70 40.56
N ASP A 383 24.36 19.93 41.00
CA ASP A 383 25.76 20.24 40.66
C ASP A 383 26.35 19.44 39.49
N GLU A 384 25.69 18.37 39.02
CA GLU A 384 26.21 17.52 37.93
C GLU A 384 25.83 18.00 36.50
N MET A 385 24.95 18.98 36.35
CA MET A 385 24.42 19.41 35.04
C MET A 385 25.36 20.36 34.26
N SER A 386 26.52 20.72 34.82
CA SER A 386 27.50 21.64 34.21
C SER A 386 28.58 20.95 33.36
N SER A 387 28.78 19.64 33.50
CA SER A 387 29.88 18.91 32.82
C SER A 387 29.58 18.51 31.37
N TYR A 388 28.31 18.39 30.99
CA TYR A 388 27.91 17.78 29.70
C TYR A 388 27.93 18.73 28.48
N TYR A 389 28.18 20.03 28.67
CA TYR A 389 28.15 21.05 27.61
C TYR A 389 29.53 21.50 27.09
N GLN A 390 30.64 20.92 27.57
CA GLN A 390 32.01 21.34 27.19
C GLN A 390 32.71 20.48 26.13
N HIS A 391 32.00 19.59 25.43
CA HIS A 391 32.58 18.73 24.38
C HIS A 391 31.91 18.84 23.00
N ILE A 392 31.38 20.02 22.65
CA ILE A 392 31.17 20.41 21.24
C ILE A 392 31.61 21.87 21.03
N ARG A 393 32.89 22.06 20.68
CA ARG A 393 33.41 23.23 19.94
C ARG A 393 34.69 22.85 19.21
#